data_AF-X1Q5P3-F1
#
_entry.id   AF-X1Q5P3-F1
#
_cell.length_a   1.000
_cell.length_b   1.000
_cell.length_c   1.000
_cell.angle_alpha   90.00
_cell.angle_beta   90.00
_cell.angle_gamma   90.00
#
_symmetry.space_group_name_H-M   'P 1'
#
loop_
_entity.id
_entity.type
_entity.pdbx_description
1 polymer ?
#
loop_
_entity_poly.entity_id
_entity_poly.type
_entity_poly.pdbx_seq_one_letter_code
_entity_poly.pdbx_strand_id
1 'polypeptide(L)'
;MRIGRYKLRLERRLAPITGWGAAKISILAVIVGLALFSILFILAGVNPLSAYQHIFSYAFMSSHGLTMTINRFIFLLLCTLAFILPLKAGLWNIGMTGQFYFGALGAFAVLYAFGAVWVPGAPDPGLSPAIVIPLMIIAAALCGVAVAAIAGFLK
;
A
#
# COMPACT_ATOMS: atom_id res chain seq x y z
N MET A 1 2.05 -28.11 20.61
CA MET A 1 0.78 -28.77 20.24
C MET A 1 1.13 -30.09 19.53
N ARG A 2 0.45 -31.21 19.79
CA ARG A 2 0.71 -32.47 19.05
C ARG A 2 -0.43 -32.68 18.05
N ILE A 3 -0.11 -32.85 16.76
CA ILE A 3 -1.08 -33.23 15.72
C ILE A 3 -0.61 -34.58 15.17
N GLY A 4 -1.36 -35.65 15.45
CA GLY A 4 -0.98 -37.02 15.12
C GLY A 4 0.36 -37.44 15.74
N ARG A 5 1.28 -37.97 14.93
CA ARG A 5 2.64 -38.33 15.35
C ARG A 5 3.61 -37.13 15.44
N TYR A 6 3.21 -35.94 14.99
CA TYR A 6 4.09 -34.79 14.91
C TYR A 6 3.93 -33.86 16.13
N LYS A 7 5.06 -33.50 16.75
CA LYS A 7 5.11 -32.52 17.84
C LYS A 7 5.35 -31.14 17.24
N LEU A 8 4.29 -30.36 17.07
CA LEU A 8 4.40 -28.96 16.65
C LEU A 8 4.93 -28.14 17.83
N ARG A 9 6.12 -27.56 17.62
CA ARG A 9 6.73 -26.57 18.51
C ARG A 9 6.71 -25.23 17.78
N LEU A 10 6.06 -24.24 18.41
CA LEU A 10 6.15 -22.85 17.96
C LEU A 10 7.52 -22.33 18.40
N GLU A 11 8.47 -22.32 17.48
CA GLU A 11 9.77 -21.69 17.70
C GLU A 11 9.82 -20.38 16.92
N ARG A 12 10.36 -19.32 17.55
CA ARG A 12 10.71 -18.09 16.83
C ARG A 12 11.74 -18.47 15.77
N ARG A 13 11.38 -18.31 14.49
CA ARG A 13 12.27 -18.65 13.38
C ARG A 13 13.47 -17.69 13.40
N LEU A 14 14.63 -18.18 13.86
CA LEU A 14 15.88 -17.44 13.93
C LEU A 14 16.72 -17.53 12.64
N ALA A 15 16.47 -18.55 11.81
CA ALA A 15 17.21 -18.75 10.56
C ALA A 15 16.72 -17.81 9.44
N PRO A 16 17.62 -17.06 8.79
CA PRO A 16 17.26 -16.20 7.66
C PRO A 16 16.73 -17.06 6.51
N ILE A 17 15.60 -16.67 5.95
CA ILE A 17 14.98 -17.35 4.81
C ILE A 17 15.84 -17.03 3.57
N THR A 18 16.23 -18.06 2.82
CA THR A 18 16.89 -17.84 1.52
C THR A 18 15.94 -17.08 0.59
N GLY A 19 16.45 -16.29 -0.35
CA GLY A 19 15.60 -15.54 -1.30
C GLY A 19 14.56 -16.42 -2.00
N TRP A 20 14.95 -17.65 -2.35
CA TRP A 20 14.06 -18.68 -2.91
C TRP A 20 13.00 -19.20 -1.94
N GLY A 21 13.34 -19.34 -0.65
CA GLY A 21 12.37 -19.67 0.39
C GLY A 21 11.30 -18.59 0.51
N ALA A 22 11.70 -17.31 0.49
CA ALA A 22 10.78 -16.19 0.56
C ALA A 22 9.86 -16.13 -0.67
N ALA A 23 10.42 -16.29 -1.88
CA ALA A 23 9.65 -16.32 -3.12
C ALA A 23 8.59 -17.44 -3.11
N LYS A 24 8.95 -18.65 -2.67
CA LYS A 24 8.01 -19.78 -2.56
C LYS A 24 6.86 -19.48 -1.60
N ILE A 25 7.15 -18.89 -0.45
CA ILE A 25 6.13 -18.49 0.53
C ILE A 25 5.18 -17.45 -0.09
N SER A 26 5.73 -16.42 -0.76
CA SER A 26 4.91 -15.38 -1.41
C SER A 26 4.02 -15.94 -2.52
N ILE A 27 4.55 -16.80 -3.38
CA ILE A 27 3.76 -17.44 -4.45
C ILE A 27 2.63 -18.28 -3.85
N LEU A 28 2.93 -19.09 -2.83
CA LEU A 28 1.90 -19.89 -2.16
C LEU A 28 0.83 -19.02 -1.51
N ALA A 29 1.22 -17.92 -0.86
CA ALA A 29 0.29 -16.97 -0.28
C ALA A 29 -0.64 -16.34 -1.33
N VAL A 30 -0.12 -15.98 -2.51
CA VAL A 30 -0.93 -15.48 -3.64
C VAL A 30 -1.91 -16.55 -4.11
N ILE A 31 -1.47 -17.80 -4.32
CA ILE A 31 -2.34 -18.89 -4.76
C ILE A 31 -3.46 -19.15 -3.74
N VAL A 32 -3.13 -19.22 -2.45
CA VAL A 32 -4.13 -19.39 -1.39
C VAL A 32 -5.10 -18.20 -1.35
N GLY A 33 -4.60 -16.97 -1.51
CA GLY A 33 -5.44 -15.77 -1.58
C GLY A 33 -6.44 -15.82 -2.74
N LEU A 34 -6.01 -16.24 -3.93
CA LEU A 34 -6.89 -16.46 -5.08
C LEU A 34 -7.89 -17.60 -4.79
N ALA A 35 -7.46 -18.71 -4.21
CA ALA A 35 -8.36 -19.80 -3.86
C ALA A 35 -9.46 -19.35 -2.87
N LEU A 36 -9.11 -18.56 -1.86
CA LEU A 36 -10.07 -18.00 -0.91
C LEU A 36 -11.01 -17.00 -1.58
N PHE A 37 -10.49 -16.13 -2.45
CA PHE A 37 -11.32 -15.15 -3.17
C PHE A 37 -12.29 -15.82 -4.16
N SER A 38 -11.92 -16.99 -4.70
CA SER A 38 -12.80 -17.81 -5.55
C SER A 38 -14.10 -18.21 -4.85
N ILE A 39 -14.09 -18.35 -3.51
CA ILE A 39 -15.30 -18.64 -2.73
C ILE A 39 -16.34 -17.53 -2.95
N LEU A 40 -15.92 -16.27 -3.00
CA LEU A 40 -16.82 -15.14 -3.25
C LEU A 40 -17.45 -15.19 -4.63
N PHE A 41 -16.70 -15.61 -5.66
CA PHE A 41 -17.25 -15.79 -7.00
C PHE A 41 -18.28 -16.91 -7.05
N ILE A 42 -18.01 -18.05 -6.40
CA ILE A 42 -18.95 -19.17 -6.32
C ILE A 42 -20.23 -18.73 -5.61
N LEU A 43 -20.12 -18.01 -4.49
CA LEU A 43 -21.28 -17.46 -3.78
C LEU A 43 -22.09 -16.47 -4.61
N ALA A 44 -21.44 -15.75 -5.52
CA ALA A 44 -22.09 -14.86 -6.48
C ALA A 44 -22.62 -15.58 -7.74
N GLY A 45 -22.50 -16.90 -7.84
CA GLY A 45 -22.92 -17.68 -9.01
C GLY A 45 -22.02 -17.54 -10.24
N VAL A 46 -20.81 -16.99 -10.07
CA VAL A 46 -19.84 -16.74 -11.15
C VAL A 46 -18.77 -17.83 -11.17
N ASN A 47 -18.44 -18.35 -12.36
CA ASN A 47 -17.32 -19.28 -12.51
C ASN A 47 -15.98 -18.59 -12.16
N PRO A 48 -15.21 -19.06 -11.16
CA PRO A 48 -13.99 -18.39 -10.73
C PRO A 48 -12.93 -18.26 -11.82
N LEU A 49 -12.79 -19.26 -12.68
CA LEU A 49 -11.77 -19.27 -13.72
C LEU A 49 -12.05 -18.19 -14.77
N SER A 50 -13.31 -18.07 -15.19
CA SER A 50 -13.77 -16.99 -16.06
C SER A 50 -13.59 -15.61 -15.40
N ALA A 51 -13.94 -15.48 -14.11
CA ALA A 51 -13.75 -14.23 -13.38
C ALA A 51 -12.28 -13.78 -13.35
N TYR A 52 -11.34 -14.69 -13.07
CA TYR A 52 -9.92 -14.37 -13.12
C TYR A 52 -9.46 -14.02 -14.53
N GLN A 53 -9.90 -14.76 -15.55
CA GLN A 53 -9.58 -14.43 -16.94
C GLN A 53 -10.01 -12.99 -17.29
N HIS A 54 -11.19 -12.55 -16.84
CA HIS A 54 -11.63 -11.16 -17.02
C HIS A 54 -10.79 -10.16 -16.23
N ILE A 55 -10.46 -10.46 -14.97
CA ILE A 55 -9.64 -9.56 -14.13
C ILE A 55 -8.22 -9.39 -14.72
N PHE A 56 -7.55 -10.49 -15.06
CA PHE A 56 -6.20 -10.46 -15.61
C PHE A 56 -6.17 -9.87 -17.03
N SER A 57 -7.15 -10.20 -17.88
CA SER A 57 -7.23 -9.59 -19.21
C SER A 57 -7.46 -8.09 -19.14
N TYR A 58 -8.35 -7.62 -18.26
CA TYR A 58 -8.53 -6.19 -18.04
C TYR A 58 -7.26 -5.55 -17.49
N ALA A 59 -6.66 -6.12 -16.45
CA ALA A 59 -5.50 -5.54 -15.77
C ALA A 59 -4.25 -5.45 -16.65
N PHE A 60 -4.01 -6.42 -17.54
CA PHE A 60 -2.75 -6.50 -18.31
C PHE A 60 -2.90 -6.33 -19.82
N MET A 61 -4.06 -6.63 -20.39
CA MET A 61 -4.29 -6.58 -21.85
C MET A 61 -5.12 -5.37 -22.30
N SER A 62 -5.69 -4.59 -21.36
CA SER A 62 -6.30 -3.29 -21.66
C SER A 62 -5.32 -2.15 -21.42
N SER A 63 -5.25 -1.17 -22.32
CA SER A 63 -4.44 0.04 -22.12
C SER A 63 -4.84 0.79 -20.85
N HIS A 64 -6.15 0.97 -20.63
CA HIS A 64 -6.66 1.66 -19.45
C HIS A 64 -6.45 0.84 -18.17
N GLY A 65 -6.72 -0.46 -18.22
CA GLY A 65 -6.52 -1.35 -17.07
C GLY A 65 -5.06 -1.48 -16.66
N LEU A 66 -4.13 -1.51 -17.63
CA LEU A 66 -2.69 -1.53 -17.36
C LEU A 66 -2.23 -0.25 -16.65
N THR A 67 -2.63 0.92 -17.13
CA THR A 67 -2.30 2.20 -16.49
C THR A 67 -2.84 2.26 -15.05
N MET A 68 -4.08 1.81 -14.81
CA MET A 68 -4.63 1.76 -13.45
C MET A 68 -3.91 0.76 -12.55
N THR A 69 -3.54 -0.40 -13.09
CA THR A 69 -2.81 -1.44 -12.36
C THR A 69 -1.44 -0.95 -11.95
N ILE A 70 -0.69 -0.31 -12.87
CA ILE A 70 0.62 0.28 -12.58
C ILE A 70 0.51 1.39 -11.54
N ASN A 71 -0.47 2.29 -11.66
CA ASN A 71 -0.69 3.37 -10.67
C ASN A 71 -0.91 2.81 -9.26
N ARG A 72 -1.78 1.80 -9.13
CA ARG A 72 -2.03 1.12 -7.84
C ARG A 72 -0.81 0.36 -7.35
N PHE A 73 -0.07 -0.29 -8.24
CA PHE A 73 1.15 -1.01 -7.90
C PHE A 73 2.22 -0.06 -7.33
N ILE A 74 2.50 1.06 -8.01
CA ILE A 74 3.47 2.06 -7.55
C ILE A 74 3.06 2.60 -6.18
N PHE A 75 1.78 2.90 -6.01
CA PHE A 75 1.23 3.35 -4.73
C PHE A 75 1.50 2.34 -3.59
N LEU A 76 1.11 1.08 -3.78
CA LEU A 76 1.30 0.03 -2.78
C LEU A 76 2.78 -0.28 -2.53
N LEU A 77 3.62 -0.20 -3.57
CA LEU A 77 5.06 -0.37 -3.48
C LEU A 77 5.68 0.69 -2.57
N LEU A 78 5.32 1.97 -2.76
CA LEU A 78 5.82 3.07 -1.94
C LEU A 78 5.38 2.92 -0.47
N CYS A 79 4.13 2.54 -0.21
CA CYS A 79 3.68 2.24 1.15
C CYS A 79 4.47 1.09 1.78
N THR A 80 4.73 0.03 1.00
CA THR A 80 5.50 -1.13 1.46
C THR A 80 6.95 -0.74 1.79
N LEU A 81 7.58 0.09 0.95
CA LEU A 81 8.92 0.61 1.21
C LEU A 81 8.97 1.46 2.48
N ALA A 82 7.98 2.34 2.68
CA ALA A 82 7.85 3.15 3.90
C ALA A 82 7.69 2.30 5.17
N PHE A 83 7.21 1.05 5.06
CA PHE A 83 7.10 0.12 6.18
C PHE A 83 8.39 -0.67 6.43
N ILE A 84 8.97 -1.21 5.36
CA ILE A 84 10.13 -2.10 5.42
C ILE A 84 11.37 -1.38 5.98
N LEU A 85 11.56 -0.10 5.65
CA LEU A 85 12.70 0.69 6.11
C LEU A 85 12.77 0.78 7.65
N PRO A 86 11.74 1.28 8.36
CA PRO A 86 11.69 1.25 9.83
C PRO A 86 11.76 -0.17 10.41
N LEU A 87 11.08 -1.14 9.78
CA LEU A 87 11.07 -2.52 10.26
C LEU A 87 12.49 -3.13 10.28
N LYS A 88 13.30 -2.82 9.26
CA LYS A 88 14.72 -3.22 9.22
C LYS A 88 15.55 -2.59 10.34
N ALA A 89 15.17 -1.40 10.81
CA ALA A 89 15.76 -0.75 11.97
C ALA A 89 15.19 -1.26 13.32
N GLY A 90 14.34 -2.29 13.31
CA GLY A 90 13.70 -2.82 14.52
C GLY A 90 12.53 -1.97 15.02
N LEU A 91 12.10 -0.97 14.24
CA LEU A 91 10.97 -0.11 14.58
C LEU A 91 9.70 -0.64 13.94
N TRP A 92 8.75 -1.05 14.77
CA TRP A 92 7.44 -1.48 14.32
C TRP A 92 6.56 -0.26 14.01
N ASN A 93 6.28 0.00 12.73
CA ASN A 93 5.48 1.14 12.29
C ASN A 93 3.97 0.80 12.36
N ILE A 94 3.31 1.12 13.48
CA ILE A 94 1.85 1.02 13.62
C ILE A 94 1.19 2.31 13.11
N GLY A 95 0.09 2.18 12.35
CA GLY A 95 -0.71 3.34 11.93
C GLY A 95 -0.33 3.92 10.58
N MET A 96 0.29 3.13 9.71
CA MET A 96 0.62 3.53 8.33
C MET A 96 -0.58 4.07 7.54
N THR A 97 -1.77 3.51 7.74
CA THR A 97 -3.01 4.04 7.13
C THR A 97 -3.27 5.48 7.56
N GLY A 98 -3.11 5.80 8.85
CA GLY A 98 -3.22 7.16 9.36
C GLY A 98 -2.15 8.09 8.78
N GLN A 99 -0.89 7.65 8.75
CA GLN A 99 0.21 8.42 8.15
C GLN A 99 -0.07 8.74 6.68
N PHE A 100 -0.61 7.78 5.92
CA PHE A 100 -1.03 7.98 4.54
C PHE A 100 -2.14 9.03 4.42
N TYR A 101 -3.24 8.90 5.18
CA TYR A 101 -4.36 9.84 5.11
C TYR A 101 -3.97 11.26 5.53
N PHE A 102 -3.23 11.42 6.64
CA PHE A 102 -2.76 12.73 7.08
C PHE A 102 -1.74 13.34 6.11
N GLY A 103 -0.85 12.52 5.52
CA GLY A 103 0.03 12.98 4.46
C GLY A 103 -0.75 13.46 3.22
N ALA A 104 -1.77 12.72 2.79
CA ALA A 104 -2.64 13.12 1.69
C ALA A 104 -3.39 14.44 1.98
N LEU A 105 -3.88 14.61 3.22
CA LEU A 105 -4.49 15.87 3.67
C LEU A 105 -3.50 17.03 3.64
N GLY A 106 -2.25 16.82 4.08
CA GLY A 106 -1.19 17.84 4.01
C GLY A 106 -0.88 18.29 2.58
N ALA A 107 -0.74 17.34 1.65
CA ALA A 107 -0.57 17.65 0.23
C ALA A 107 -1.77 18.43 -0.33
N PHE A 108 -3.00 17.99 -0.02
CA PHE A 108 -4.20 18.65 -0.51
C PHE A 108 -4.40 20.04 0.09
N ALA A 109 -4.03 20.25 1.37
CA ALA A 109 -4.08 21.55 2.01
C ALA A 109 -3.17 22.58 1.31
N VAL A 110 -1.96 22.17 0.90
CA VAL A 110 -1.06 23.01 0.11
C VAL A 110 -1.67 23.33 -1.26
N LEU A 111 -2.21 22.32 -1.95
CA LEU A 111 -2.86 22.53 -3.24
C LEU A 111 -4.05 23.50 -3.11
N TYR A 112 -4.86 23.35 -2.06
CA TYR A 112 -6.01 24.21 -1.81
C TYR A 112 -5.59 25.65 -1.47
N ALA A 113 -4.53 25.83 -0.68
CA ALA A 113 -4.05 27.14 -0.26
C ALA A 113 -3.28 27.89 -1.36
N PHE A 114 -2.51 27.18 -2.20
CA PHE A 114 -1.53 27.79 -3.11
C PHE A 114 -1.69 27.40 -4.59
N GLY A 115 -2.47 26.35 -4.89
CA GLY A 115 -2.63 25.80 -6.24
C GLY A 115 -3.96 26.15 -6.90
N ALA A 116 -4.54 27.30 -6.54
CA ALA A 116 -5.90 27.73 -6.88
C ALA A 116 -6.16 28.06 -8.36
N VAL A 117 -5.50 27.35 -9.29
CA VAL A 117 -5.80 27.42 -10.73
C VAL A 117 -7.16 26.77 -11.06
N TRP A 118 -7.75 25.99 -10.14
CA TRP A 118 -8.97 25.20 -10.38
C TRP A 118 -10.22 25.63 -9.59
N VAL A 119 -10.16 26.66 -8.74
CA VAL A 119 -11.34 27.19 -8.02
C VAL A 119 -11.78 28.50 -8.68
N PRO A 120 -12.94 28.54 -9.37
CA PRO A 120 -13.47 29.78 -9.94
C PRO A 120 -13.63 30.86 -8.86
N GLY A 121 -12.91 31.97 -8.98
CA GLY A 121 -12.99 33.11 -8.07
C GLY A 121 -12.03 33.10 -6.88
N ALA A 122 -11.15 32.09 -6.75
CA ALA A 122 -10.07 32.14 -5.76
C ALA A 122 -8.96 33.10 -6.22
N PRO A 123 -8.34 33.89 -5.32
CA PRO A 123 -7.16 34.69 -5.65
C PRO A 123 -6.07 33.76 -6.19
N ASP A 124 -5.61 33.97 -7.42
CA ASP A 124 -4.48 33.21 -7.97
C ASP A 124 -3.23 33.60 -7.17
N PRO A 125 -2.63 32.67 -6.39
CA PRO A 125 -1.43 32.94 -5.62
C PRO A 125 -0.20 33.18 -6.52
N GLY A 126 -0.31 32.91 -7.83
CA GLY A 126 0.76 33.11 -8.82
C GLY A 126 1.94 32.13 -8.67
N LEU A 127 1.80 31.10 -7.83
CA LEU A 127 2.84 30.11 -7.59
C LEU A 127 2.87 29.08 -8.71
N SER A 128 4.03 28.97 -9.37
CA SER A 128 4.27 27.96 -10.40
C SER A 128 4.05 26.54 -9.86
N PRO A 129 3.47 25.61 -10.65
CA PRO A 129 3.37 24.19 -10.29
C PRO A 129 4.70 23.57 -9.84
N ALA A 130 5.82 24.09 -10.36
CA ALA A 130 7.16 23.66 -9.98
C ALA A 130 7.50 23.92 -8.50
N ILE A 131 6.82 24.87 -7.83
CA ILE A 131 6.99 25.19 -6.41
C ILE A 131 5.91 24.48 -5.58
N VAL A 132 4.67 24.45 -6.09
CA VAL A 132 3.54 23.84 -5.39
C VAL A 132 3.77 22.34 -5.17
N ILE A 133 4.26 21.61 -6.17
CA ILE A 133 4.47 20.16 -6.07
C ILE A 133 5.49 19.80 -4.97
N PRO A 134 6.70 20.39 -4.92
CA PRO A 134 7.62 20.17 -3.80
C PRO A 134 7.00 20.54 -2.44
N LEU A 135 6.25 21.63 -2.36
CA LEU A 135 5.61 22.05 -1.12
C LEU A 135 4.55 21.04 -0.66
N MET A 136 3.78 20.45 -1.58
CA MET A 136 2.84 19.36 -1.29
C MET A 136 3.56 18.13 -0.73
N ILE A 137 4.72 17.76 -1.30
CA ILE A 137 5.54 16.64 -0.83
C ILE A 137 6.03 16.89 0.60
N ILE A 138 6.54 18.10 0.87
CA ILE A 138 7.02 18.50 2.20
C ILE A 138 5.87 18.46 3.21
N ALA A 139 4.73 19.06 2.89
CA ALA A 139 3.57 19.05 3.77
C ALA A 139 3.06 17.63 4.04
N ALA A 140 2.99 16.77 3.02
CA ALA A 140 2.64 15.37 3.19
C ALA A 140 3.60 14.64 4.14
N ALA A 141 4.91 14.85 3.97
CA ALA A 141 5.92 14.27 4.84
C ALA A 141 5.77 14.75 6.29
N LEU A 142 5.58 16.06 6.51
CA LEU A 142 5.41 16.64 7.85
C LEU A 142 4.16 16.11 8.55
N CYS A 143 3.01 16.08 7.86
CA CYS A 143 1.78 15.53 8.42
C CYS A 143 1.88 14.02 8.71
N GLY A 144 2.53 13.26 7.81
CA GLY A 144 2.80 11.84 8.05
C GLY A 144 3.71 11.62 9.26
N VAL A 145 4.78 12.41 9.39
CA VAL A 145 5.69 12.38 10.55
C VAL A 145 4.97 12.76 11.83
N ALA A 146 4.07 13.74 11.82
CA ALA A 146 3.31 14.12 13.01
C ALA A 146 2.51 12.92 13.57
N VAL A 147 1.87 12.13 12.71
CA VAL A 147 1.16 10.90 13.12
C VAL A 147 2.14 9.82 13.57
N ALA A 148 3.23 9.61 12.84
CA ALA A 148 4.25 8.62 13.19
C ALA A 148 4.93 8.95 14.54
N ALA A 149 5.12 10.23 14.85
CA ALA A 149 5.73 10.71 16.08
C ALA A 149 4.89 10.36 17.31
N ILE A 150 3.55 10.34 17.20
CA ILE A 150 2.66 9.91 18.29
C ILE A 150 2.99 8.45 18.67
N ALA A 151 3.02 7.55 17.67
CA ALA A 151 3.37 6.15 17.91
C ALA A 151 4.83 5.99 18.40
N GLY A 152 5.74 6.86 17.95
CA GLY A 152 7.12 6.88 18.40
C GLY A 152 7.30 7.35 19.85
N PHE A 153 6.48 8.31 20.30
CA PHE A 153 6.50 8.86 21.66
C PHE A 153 5.84 7.93 22.68
N LEU A 154 4.75 7.25 22.30
CA LEU A 154 4.00 6.32 23.16
C LEU A 154 4.66 4.94 23.34
N LYS A 155 5.92 4.79 22.93
CA LYS A 155 6.68 3.54 23.07
C LYS A 155 6.79 3.08 24.52
#